data_AF-A0A4Q6BR76-F1
#
_entry.id   AF-A0A4Q6BR76-F1
#
_cell.length_a   1.000
_cell.length_b   1.000
_cell.length_c   1.000
_cell.angle_alpha   90.00
_cell.angle_beta   90.00
_cell.angle_gamma   90.00
#
_symmetry.space_group_name_H-M   'P 1'
#
loop_
_entity.id
_entity.type
_entity.pdbx_description
1 polymer ?
#
loop_
_entity_poly.entity_id
_entity_poly.type
_entity_poly.pdbx_seq_one_letter_code
_entity_poly.pdbx_strand_id
1 'polypeptide(L)'
;MKVYLDLLQHVFEHGTDKDDRTGTGTRSVFGYQMRYNLADGFPLVTTKKTHLKSIIHELLWFLKGETNIQYLKENGVSIWNEWADEQGNLGPVYGSQWRSWQGADGQTIDQISDVIEQIKKNPNSRRLIVSAWNVGEISKMALPPCHCFFQFYVANGKLSCQLYQRSADIFLGVPFNIASYALLTMMVAQVTGLKLGDFVHTLGDAHLYKNHFDQTALQLSREPRPLPKMIIKRKVDSIFDFKFEDFELTEYDPHPAIKAPVAI
;
A
#
# COMPACT_ATOMS: atom_id res chain seq x y z
N MET A 1 13.33 7.66 -5.30
CA MET A 1 12.21 7.51 -6.27
C MET A 1 12.60 7.02 -7.66
N LYS A 2 13.90 6.96 -8.02
CA LYS A 2 14.36 6.39 -9.30
C LYS A 2 13.74 5.02 -9.61
N VAL A 3 13.70 4.14 -8.61
CA VAL A 3 13.08 2.80 -8.67
C VAL A 3 11.65 2.80 -9.23
N TYR A 4 10.82 3.78 -8.86
CA TYR A 4 9.44 3.91 -9.37
C TYR A 4 9.41 4.45 -10.81
N LEU A 5 10.29 5.39 -11.15
CA LEU A 5 10.37 5.90 -12.53
C LEU A 5 10.91 4.83 -13.49
N ASP A 6 11.85 3.99 -13.02
CA ASP A 6 12.35 2.86 -13.80
C ASP A 6 11.20 1.89 -14.14
N LEU A 7 10.31 1.59 -13.18
CA LEU A 7 9.07 0.83 -13.45
C LEU A 7 8.18 1.55 -14.46
N LEU A 8 7.93 2.85 -14.24
CA LEU A 8 7.05 3.65 -15.07
C LEU A 8 7.54 3.70 -16.53
N GLN A 9 8.83 3.95 -16.74
CA GLN A 9 9.48 3.95 -18.04
C GLN A 9 9.44 2.57 -18.68
N HIS A 10 9.78 1.52 -17.92
CA HIS A 10 9.82 0.16 -18.42
C HIS A 10 8.46 -0.28 -18.97
N VAL A 11 7.36 -0.04 -18.24
CA VAL A 11 6.02 -0.38 -18.73
C VAL A 11 5.61 0.52 -19.88
N PHE A 12 5.96 1.81 -19.85
CA PHE A 12 5.62 2.74 -20.93
C PHE A 12 6.29 2.37 -22.26
N GLU A 13 7.54 1.91 -22.25
CA GLU A 13 8.30 1.57 -23.46
C GLU A 13 8.16 0.12 -23.91
N HIS A 14 8.04 -0.82 -22.96
CA HIS A 14 8.15 -2.26 -23.24
C HIS A 14 6.90 -3.06 -22.88
N GLY A 15 5.89 -2.43 -22.27
CA GLY A 15 4.64 -3.09 -21.96
C GLY A 15 3.85 -3.47 -23.22
N THR A 16 3.03 -4.49 -23.10
CA THR A 16 2.11 -4.93 -24.15
C THR A 16 0.76 -4.26 -23.95
N ASP A 17 0.19 -3.70 -25.01
CA ASP A 17 -1.17 -3.14 -24.96
C ASP A 17 -2.20 -4.28 -24.80
N LYS A 18 -3.14 -4.11 -23.86
CA LYS A 18 -4.19 -5.09 -23.52
C LYS A 18 -5.50 -4.38 -23.23
N ASP A 19 -6.60 -5.07 -23.48
CA ASP A 19 -7.91 -4.65 -22.97
C ASP A 19 -8.01 -4.96 -21.47
N ASP A 20 -8.91 -4.28 -20.77
CA ASP A 20 -9.12 -4.44 -19.33
C ASP A 20 -10.62 -4.38 -18.97
N ARG A 21 -10.95 -4.69 -17.71
CA ARG A 21 -12.35 -4.76 -17.24
C ARG A 21 -13.12 -3.43 -17.35
N THR A 22 -12.42 -2.29 -17.37
CA THR A 22 -13.03 -0.95 -17.45
C THR A 22 -13.31 -0.53 -18.90
N GLY A 23 -12.77 -1.26 -19.89
CA GLY A 23 -12.86 -0.90 -21.31
C GLY A 23 -11.94 0.26 -21.73
N THR A 24 -11.08 0.78 -20.83
CA THR A 24 -10.12 1.85 -21.12
C THR A 24 -8.93 1.34 -21.95
N GLY A 25 -8.53 0.10 -21.70
CA GLY A 25 -7.30 -0.49 -22.19
C GLY A 25 -6.08 -0.02 -21.39
N THR A 26 -5.06 -0.86 -21.39
CA THR A 26 -3.83 -0.68 -20.63
C THR A 26 -2.60 -1.01 -21.47
N ARG A 27 -1.44 -0.58 -21.02
CA ARG A 27 -0.13 -1.13 -21.38
C ARG A 27 0.44 -1.80 -20.14
N SER A 28 0.80 -3.09 -20.22
CA SER A 28 1.19 -3.84 -19.02
C SER A 28 2.37 -4.78 -19.21
N VAL A 29 3.02 -5.09 -18.09
CA VAL A 29 3.99 -6.16 -17.93
C VAL A 29 3.51 -7.11 -16.82
N PHE A 30 3.99 -8.35 -16.84
CA PHE A 30 3.65 -9.34 -15.81
C PHE A 30 4.89 -9.75 -15.03
N GLY A 31 4.94 -9.35 -13.75
CA GLY A 31 6.12 -9.53 -12.91
C GLY A 31 7.04 -8.32 -12.94
N TYR A 32 7.12 -7.60 -11.83
CA TYR A 32 8.14 -6.59 -11.59
C TYR A 32 8.44 -6.51 -10.09
N GLN A 33 9.70 -6.28 -9.71
CA GLN A 33 10.06 -6.15 -8.29
C GLN A 33 10.88 -4.90 -8.03
N MET A 34 10.48 -4.15 -7.01
CA MET A 34 11.14 -2.95 -6.53
C MET A 34 11.62 -3.17 -5.10
N ARG A 35 12.70 -2.49 -4.70
CA ARG A 35 13.23 -2.50 -3.34
C ARG A 35 13.53 -1.08 -2.89
N TYR A 36 13.11 -0.75 -1.67
CA TYR A 36 13.31 0.55 -1.03
C TYR A 36 13.96 0.32 0.34
N ASN A 37 15.20 0.74 0.50
CA ASN A 37 15.84 0.77 1.82
C ASN A 37 15.24 1.94 2.62
N LEU A 38 14.49 1.62 3.67
CA LEU A 38 13.76 2.61 4.46
C LEU A 38 14.67 3.46 5.34
N ALA A 39 15.95 3.10 5.47
CA ALA A 39 16.95 3.95 6.12
C ALA A 39 17.37 5.15 5.26
N ASP A 40 17.16 5.11 3.94
CA ASP A 40 17.55 6.18 3.02
C ASP A 40 16.52 7.33 2.97
N GLY A 41 15.32 7.12 3.52
CA GLY A 41 14.21 8.07 3.53
C GLY A 41 12.87 7.39 3.33
N PHE A 42 11.78 8.15 3.46
CA PHE A 42 10.43 7.65 3.25
C PHE A 42 10.12 7.61 1.73
N PRO A 43 9.76 6.46 1.14
CA PRO A 43 9.63 6.30 -0.31
C PRO A 43 8.32 6.88 -0.87
N LEU A 44 8.11 8.18 -0.69
CA LEU A 44 6.99 8.92 -1.28
C LEU A 44 7.41 9.56 -2.61
N VAL A 45 6.61 9.37 -3.66
CA VAL A 45 6.87 9.96 -4.97
C VAL A 45 7.05 11.48 -4.87
N THR A 46 8.14 11.97 -5.45
CA THR A 46 8.48 13.40 -5.50
C THR A 46 8.23 14.03 -6.87
N THR A 47 8.12 13.23 -7.94
CA THR A 47 7.86 13.73 -9.31
C THR A 47 6.40 14.13 -9.55
N LYS A 48 5.53 13.91 -8.57
CA LYS A 48 4.21 14.53 -8.43
C LYS A 48 3.81 14.55 -6.96
N LYS A 49 3.03 15.54 -6.55
CA LYS A 49 2.46 15.62 -5.19
C LYS A 49 1.44 14.50 -4.96
N THR A 50 1.64 13.73 -3.90
CA THR A 50 0.70 12.69 -3.43
C THR A 50 -0.14 13.20 -2.27
N HIS A 51 -1.33 12.60 -2.07
CA HIS A 51 -2.24 12.99 -0.99
C HIS A 51 -1.98 12.15 0.27
N LEU A 52 -0.90 12.47 1.00
CA LEU A 52 -0.46 11.71 2.19
C LEU A 52 -1.57 11.48 3.22
N LYS A 53 -2.46 12.47 3.41
CA LYS A 53 -3.58 12.37 4.34
C LYS A 53 -4.44 11.13 4.07
N SER A 54 -4.77 10.87 2.81
CA SER A 54 -5.55 9.68 2.43
C SER A 54 -4.82 8.39 2.73
N ILE A 55 -3.51 8.33 2.46
CA ILE A 55 -2.69 7.13 2.69
C ILE A 55 -2.67 6.76 4.18
N ILE A 56 -2.45 7.75 5.06
CA ILE A 56 -2.38 7.50 6.50
C ILE A 56 -3.74 7.05 7.05
N HIS A 57 -4.82 7.76 6.73
CA HIS A 57 -6.15 7.39 7.22
C HIS A 57 -6.61 6.04 6.69
N GLU A 58 -6.32 5.70 5.44
CA GLU A 58 -6.63 4.38 4.89
C GLU A 58 -5.89 3.27 5.65
N LEU A 59 -4.60 3.45 5.93
CA LEU A 59 -3.84 2.45 6.69
C LEU A 59 -4.37 2.30 8.12
N LEU A 60 -4.69 3.40 8.80
CA LEU A 60 -5.30 3.36 10.13
C LEU A 60 -6.67 2.67 10.10
N TRP A 61 -7.46 2.91 9.06
CA TRP A 61 -8.76 2.26 8.84
C TRP A 61 -8.62 0.75 8.62
N PHE A 62 -7.66 0.30 7.81
CA PHE A 62 -7.32 -1.12 7.68
C PHE A 62 -6.91 -1.74 9.01
N LEU A 63 -6.05 -1.06 9.77
CA LEU A 63 -5.57 -1.56 11.06
C LEU A 63 -6.68 -1.63 12.11
N LYS A 64 -7.74 -0.82 12.02
CA LYS A 64 -8.94 -0.95 12.87
C LYS A 64 -9.84 -2.12 12.48
N GLY A 65 -9.64 -2.72 11.32
CA GLY A 65 -10.50 -3.78 10.79
C GLY A 65 -11.80 -3.28 10.17
N GLU A 66 -11.93 -1.97 9.97
CA GLU A 66 -13.13 -1.37 9.41
C GLU A 66 -13.26 -1.65 7.90
N THR A 67 -14.49 -1.75 7.42
CA THR A 67 -14.83 -1.97 6.00
C THR A 67 -15.95 -1.06 5.49
N ASN A 68 -16.44 -0.15 6.34
CA ASN A 68 -17.35 0.93 5.96
C ASN A 68 -16.58 2.26 5.81
N ILE A 69 -16.91 3.03 4.78
CA ILE A 69 -16.20 4.28 4.44
C ILE A 69 -16.56 5.48 5.32
N GLN A 70 -17.44 5.34 6.32
CA GLN A 70 -17.84 6.44 7.20
C GLN A 70 -16.62 7.11 7.88
N TYR A 71 -15.72 6.33 8.48
CA TYR A 71 -14.49 6.88 9.08
C TYR A 71 -13.65 7.66 8.05
N LEU A 72 -13.52 7.14 6.82
CA LEU A 72 -12.77 7.82 5.77
C LEU A 72 -13.43 9.15 5.39
N LYS A 73 -14.76 9.17 5.23
CA LYS A 73 -15.55 10.37 4.92
C LYS A 73 -15.42 11.42 6.03
N GLU A 74 -15.56 11.02 7.29
CA GLU A 74 -15.40 11.92 8.46
C GLU A 74 -14.01 12.56 8.52
N ASN A 75 -13.00 11.89 7.98
CA ASN A 75 -11.63 12.40 7.88
C ASN A 75 -11.33 13.07 6.53
N GLY A 76 -12.32 13.29 5.67
CA GLY A 76 -12.15 13.96 4.38
C GLY A 76 -11.38 13.14 3.35
N VAL A 77 -11.53 11.81 3.39
CA VAL A 77 -10.93 10.85 2.46
C VAL A 77 -12.02 10.19 1.63
N SER A 78 -11.87 10.24 0.30
CA SER A 78 -12.90 9.79 -0.66
C SER A 78 -12.44 8.66 -1.58
N ILE A 79 -11.25 8.09 -1.37
CA ILE A 79 -10.59 7.15 -2.30
C ILE A 79 -11.29 5.79 -2.46
N TRP A 80 -12.33 5.53 -1.67
CA TRP A 80 -13.12 4.28 -1.69
C TRP A 80 -14.59 4.52 -2.10
N ASN A 81 -14.97 5.77 -2.39
CA ASN A 81 -16.37 6.15 -2.57
C ASN A 81 -17.02 5.44 -3.76
N GLU A 82 -16.28 5.26 -4.85
CA GLU A 82 -16.77 4.69 -6.11
C GLU A 82 -17.10 3.19 -6.01
N TRP A 83 -16.57 2.49 -5.00
CA TRP A 83 -16.78 1.06 -4.79
C TRP A 83 -17.79 0.73 -3.67
N ALA A 84 -18.12 1.70 -2.83
CA ALA A 84 -19.00 1.45 -1.70
C ALA A 84 -20.47 1.40 -2.12
N ASP A 85 -21.26 0.57 -1.43
CA ASP A 85 -22.72 0.57 -1.57
C ASP A 85 -23.36 1.86 -1.02
N GLU A 86 -24.68 1.98 -1.14
CA GLU A 86 -25.44 3.14 -0.66
C GLU A 86 -25.28 3.40 0.85
N GLN A 87 -24.97 2.37 1.64
CA GLN A 87 -24.73 2.44 3.08
C GLN A 87 -23.24 2.62 3.42
N GLY A 88 -22.37 2.68 2.41
CA GLY A 88 -20.93 2.88 2.56
C GLY A 88 -20.12 1.59 2.81
N ASN A 89 -20.70 0.40 2.65
CA ASN A 89 -19.99 -0.86 2.87
C ASN A 89 -19.24 -1.31 1.62
N LEU A 90 -18.11 -1.97 1.85
CA LEU A 90 -17.26 -2.55 0.80
C LEU A 90 -17.24 -4.10 0.83
N GLY A 91 -17.99 -4.72 1.75
CA GLY A 91 -17.85 -6.13 2.07
C GLY A 91 -16.60 -6.44 2.89
N PRO A 92 -16.16 -7.71 2.99
CA PRO A 92 -15.05 -8.11 3.84
C PRO A 92 -13.69 -7.83 3.15
N VAL A 93 -13.40 -6.56 2.84
CA VAL A 93 -12.13 -6.12 2.23
C VAL A 93 -10.97 -6.14 3.26
N TYR A 94 -9.86 -5.48 2.94
CA TYR A 94 -8.58 -5.59 3.66
C TYR A 94 -8.67 -5.56 5.19
N GLY A 95 -9.33 -4.57 5.80
CA GLY A 95 -9.42 -4.46 7.25
C GLY A 95 -10.02 -5.72 7.89
N SER A 96 -11.14 -6.21 7.35
CA SER A 96 -11.76 -7.45 7.80
C SER A 96 -10.83 -8.65 7.63
N GLN A 97 -10.09 -8.75 6.52
CA GLN A 97 -9.17 -9.86 6.33
C GLN A 97 -7.95 -9.78 7.27
N TRP A 98 -7.45 -8.58 7.56
CA TRP A 98 -6.28 -8.37 8.41
C TRP A 98 -6.58 -8.62 9.88
N ARG A 99 -7.76 -8.22 10.35
CA ARG A 99 -8.11 -8.21 11.77
C ARG A 99 -9.13 -9.28 12.19
N SER A 100 -9.90 -9.80 11.23
CA SER A 100 -11.06 -10.65 11.49
C SER A 100 -11.26 -11.73 10.42
N TRP A 101 -10.18 -12.37 9.97
CA TRP A 101 -10.23 -13.42 8.94
C TRP A 101 -11.13 -14.57 9.39
N GLN A 102 -12.14 -14.90 8.58
CA GLN A 102 -13.07 -16.01 8.87
C GLN A 102 -12.49 -17.35 8.42
N GLY A 103 -12.18 -18.22 9.38
CA GLY A 103 -11.74 -19.59 9.18
C GLY A 103 -12.89 -20.52 8.80
N ALA A 104 -12.57 -21.62 8.11
CA ALA A 104 -13.57 -22.62 7.71
C ALA A 104 -14.22 -23.35 8.90
N ASP A 105 -13.59 -23.32 10.07
CA ASP A 105 -14.08 -23.84 11.34
C ASP A 105 -14.89 -22.81 12.16
N GLY A 106 -15.14 -21.62 11.59
CA GLY A 106 -15.85 -20.53 12.26
C GLY A 106 -14.98 -19.71 13.20
N GLN A 107 -13.68 -19.99 13.32
CA GLN A 107 -12.77 -19.15 14.10
C GLN A 107 -12.48 -17.85 13.36
N THR A 108 -12.29 -16.77 14.13
CA THR A 108 -11.85 -15.47 13.62
C THR A 108 -10.39 -15.25 13.97
N ILE A 109 -9.57 -14.90 12.98
CA ILE A 109 -8.10 -14.75 13.15
C ILE A 109 -7.70 -13.28 12.94
N ASP A 110 -6.97 -12.73 13.92
CA ASP A 110 -6.33 -11.41 13.82
C ASP A 110 -4.87 -11.56 13.38
N GLN A 111 -4.68 -11.58 12.06
CA GLN A 111 -3.36 -11.79 11.45
C GLN A 111 -2.34 -10.71 11.82
N ILE A 112 -2.79 -9.47 12.11
CA ILE A 112 -1.89 -8.36 12.49
C ILE A 112 -1.36 -8.56 13.91
N SER A 113 -2.24 -8.91 14.85
CA SER A 113 -1.81 -9.21 16.22
C SER A 113 -0.87 -10.41 16.25
N ASP A 114 -1.25 -11.49 15.55
CA ASP A 114 -0.47 -12.72 15.48
C ASP A 114 0.93 -12.48 14.89
N VAL A 115 1.04 -11.76 13.77
CA VAL A 115 2.34 -11.53 13.13
C VAL A 115 3.26 -10.65 13.98
N ILE A 116 2.73 -9.64 14.67
CA ILE A 116 3.50 -8.79 15.59
C ILE A 116 4.00 -9.59 16.78
N GLU A 117 3.15 -10.43 17.36
CA GLU A 117 3.55 -11.33 18.45
C GLU A 117 4.62 -12.32 17.99
N GLN A 118 4.47 -12.90 16.80
CA GLN A 118 5.47 -13.80 16.21
C GLN A 118 6.79 -13.09 15.91
N ILE A 119 6.78 -11.83 15.46
CA ILE A 119 8.02 -11.04 15.30
C ILE A 119 8.74 -10.87 16.64
N LYS A 120 8.01 -10.59 17.72
CA LYS A 120 8.58 -10.41 19.07
C LYS A 120 9.14 -11.73 19.64
N LYS A 121 8.44 -12.85 19.44
CA LYS A 121 8.79 -14.16 20.03
C LYS A 121 9.77 -14.97 19.18
N ASN A 122 9.61 -14.95 17.87
CA ASN A 122 10.37 -15.76 16.91
C ASN A 122 10.68 -14.94 15.63
N PRO A 123 11.56 -13.93 15.71
CA PRO A 123 11.87 -13.06 14.57
C PRO A 123 12.46 -13.79 13.36
N ASN A 124 13.02 -14.99 13.55
CA ASN A 124 13.60 -15.81 12.49
C ASN A 124 12.55 -16.65 11.74
N SER A 125 11.27 -16.56 12.12
CA SER A 125 10.19 -17.28 11.45
C SER A 125 10.11 -16.89 9.97
N ARG A 126 10.01 -17.91 9.12
CA ARG A 126 9.77 -17.73 7.68
C ARG A 126 8.27 -17.67 7.33
N ARG A 127 7.41 -17.53 8.36
CA ARG A 127 5.94 -17.58 8.27
C ARG A 127 5.28 -16.32 8.82
N LEU A 128 6.01 -15.20 8.89
CA LEU A 128 5.50 -13.91 9.35
C LEU A 128 4.66 -13.27 8.25
N ILE A 129 3.44 -13.74 8.06
CA ILE A 129 2.61 -13.50 6.88
C ILE A 129 1.28 -12.89 7.26
N VAL A 130 0.76 -12.03 6.40
CA VAL A 130 -0.64 -11.60 6.39
C VAL A 130 -1.17 -11.72 4.97
N SER A 131 -2.36 -12.29 4.82
CA SER A 131 -3.06 -12.44 3.55
C SER A 131 -4.40 -11.71 3.58
N ALA A 132 -4.69 -10.96 2.52
CA ALA A 132 -6.04 -10.47 2.24
C ALA A 132 -6.81 -11.39 1.28
N TRP A 133 -6.17 -12.41 0.70
CA TRP A 133 -6.76 -13.25 -0.34
C TRP A 133 -7.58 -14.41 0.24
N ASN A 134 -8.74 -14.10 0.81
CA ASN A 134 -9.69 -15.11 1.29
C ASN A 134 -10.60 -15.60 0.16
N VAL A 135 -10.25 -16.75 -0.42
CA VAL A 135 -10.97 -17.35 -1.56
C VAL A 135 -12.47 -17.50 -1.30
N GLY A 136 -12.88 -17.83 -0.06
CA GLY A 136 -14.30 -18.00 0.30
C GLY A 136 -15.09 -16.69 0.40
N GLU A 137 -14.42 -15.55 0.40
CA GLU A 137 -15.05 -14.24 0.58
C GLU A 137 -14.85 -13.28 -0.60
N ILE A 138 -14.02 -13.61 -1.59
CA ILE A 138 -13.73 -12.73 -2.76
C ILE A 138 -15.00 -12.21 -3.43
N SER A 139 -16.01 -13.06 -3.63
CA SER A 139 -17.27 -12.69 -4.31
C SER A 139 -18.14 -11.72 -3.50
N LYS A 140 -17.85 -11.53 -2.21
CA LYS A 140 -18.55 -10.61 -1.31
C LYS A 140 -17.89 -9.23 -1.23
N MET A 141 -16.70 -9.08 -1.81
CA MET A 141 -15.92 -7.84 -1.75
C MET A 141 -16.29 -6.93 -2.93
N ALA A 142 -16.42 -5.63 -2.68
CA ALA A 142 -16.65 -4.63 -3.72
C ALA A 142 -15.55 -4.63 -4.80
N LEU A 143 -14.31 -4.89 -4.38
CA LEU A 143 -13.19 -5.17 -5.27
C LEU A 143 -12.28 -6.23 -4.64
N PRO A 144 -11.89 -7.29 -5.38
CA PRO A 144 -10.92 -8.25 -4.87
C PRO A 144 -9.59 -7.56 -4.51
N PRO A 145 -8.90 -7.98 -3.44
CA PRO A 145 -7.70 -7.30 -2.93
C PRO A 145 -6.61 -7.17 -4.00
N CYS A 146 -6.14 -5.95 -4.26
CA CYS A 146 -5.00 -5.70 -5.14
C CYS A 146 -3.69 -6.07 -4.43
N HIS A 147 -3.50 -5.60 -3.20
CA HIS A 147 -2.39 -5.98 -2.33
C HIS A 147 -2.78 -7.22 -1.51
N CYS A 148 -2.45 -8.39 -2.06
CA CYS A 148 -3.05 -9.66 -1.65
C CYS A 148 -2.35 -10.30 -0.45
N PHE A 149 -1.04 -10.14 -0.35
CA PHE A 149 -0.21 -10.93 0.55
C PHE A 149 1.06 -10.17 0.88
N PHE A 150 1.45 -10.13 2.15
CA PHE A 150 2.74 -9.59 2.53
C PHE A 150 3.40 -10.42 3.62
N GLN A 151 4.73 -10.36 3.62
CA GLN A 151 5.59 -11.10 4.52
C GLN A 151 6.60 -10.18 5.19
N PHE A 152 6.75 -10.31 6.50
CA PHE A 152 7.83 -9.68 7.25
C PHE A 152 9.07 -10.57 7.33
N TYR A 153 10.22 -9.93 7.50
CA TYR A 153 11.50 -10.58 7.66
C TYR A 153 12.36 -9.78 8.64
N VAL A 154 13.03 -10.47 9.57
CA VAL A 154 13.96 -9.83 10.51
C VAL A 154 15.36 -10.38 10.30
N ALA A 155 16.33 -9.48 10.13
CA ALA A 155 17.75 -9.83 10.13
C ALA A 155 18.57 -8.68 10.70
N ASN A 156 19.61 -9.00 11.49
CA ASN A 156 20.52 -8.00 12.09
C ASN A 156 19.78 -6.87 12.81
N GLY A 157 18.67 -7.20 13.49
CA GLY A 157 17.83 -6.24 14.21
C GLY A 157 17.04 -5.27 13.32
N LYS A 158 16.94 -5.53 12.01
CA LYS A 158 16.16 -4.75 11.05
C LYS A 158 14.93 -5.52 10.58
N LEU A 159 13.79 -4.83 10.51
CA LEU A 159 12.53 -5.35 9.97
C LEU A 159 12.36 -4.92 8.51
N SER A 160 12.17 -5.89 7.63
CA SER A 160 11.78 -5.71 6.23
C SER A 160 10.37 -6.23 6.00
N CYS A 161 9.72 -5.74 4.94
CA CYS A 161 8.41 -6.21 4.49
C CYS A 161 8.42 -6.40 2.98
N GLN A 162 7.92 -7.55 2.51
CA GLN A 162 7.67 -7.79 1.09
C GLN A 162 6.17 -7.86 0.84
N LEU A 163 5.69 -7.07 -0.12
CA LEU A 163 4.32 -7.11 -0.63
C LEU A 163 4.26 -7.83 -1.98
N TYR A 164 3.29 -8.72 -2.15
CA TYR A 164 2.79 -9.17 -3.44
C TYR A 164 1.47 -8.47 -3.78
N GLN A 165 1.49 -7.67 -4.84
CA GLN A 165 0.34 -6.95 -5.38
C GLN A 165 -0.02 -7.53 -6.76
N ARG A 166 -1.15 -8.25 -6.86
CA ARG A 166 -1.52 -8.99 -8.09
C ARG A 166 -1.81 -8.09 -9.29
N SER A 167 -2.24 -6.86 -9.04
CA SER A 167 -2.75 -5.90 -10.02
C SER A 167 -2.42 -4.49 -9.54
N ALA A 168 -1.74 -3.73 -10.40
CA ALA A 168 -1.14 -2.47 -10.01
C ALA A 168 -1.32 -1.40 -11.09
N ASP A 169 -2.24 -0.46 -10.84
CA ASP A 169 -2.26 0.83 -11.53
C ASP A 169 -1.01 1.60 -11.12
N ILE A 170 -0.04 1.68 -12.05
CA ILE A 170 1.26 2.28 -11.80
C ILE A 170 1.14 3.79 -11.59
N PHE A 171 0.20 4.45 -12.26
CA PHE A 171 0.11 5.90 -12.21
C PHE A 171 -0.59 6.38 -10.94
N LEU A 172 -1.80 5.89 -10.63
CA LEU A 172 -2.57 6.34 -9.47
C LEU A 172 -2.28 5.52 -8.22
N GLY A 173 -2.30 4.18 -8.33
CA GLY A 173 -2.32 3.28 -7.18
C GLY A 173 -0.93 3.06 -6.54
N VAL A 174 0.06 2.67 -7.34
CA VAL A 174 1.39 2.26 -6.85
C VAL A 174 2.06 3.31 -5.93
N PRO A 175 2.01 4.63 -6.20
CA PRO A 175 2.53 5.64 -5.27
C PRO A 175 1.90 5.57 -3.86
N PHE A 176 0.59 5.29 -3.77
CA PHE A 176 -0.12 5.12 -2.50
C PHE A 176 0.30 3.81 -1.83
N ASN A 177 0.40 2.72 -2.60
CA ASN A 177 0.74 1.41 -2.08
C ASN A 177 2.17 1.37 -1.50
N ILE A 178 3.15 1.99 -2.16
CA ILE A 178 4.52 2.08 -1.67
C ILE A 178 4.56 2.81 -0.32
N ALA A 179 3.92 3.97 -0.24
CA ALA A 179 3.89 4.78 0.97
C ALA A 179 3.16 4.09 2.13
N SER A 180 2.02 3.43 1.85
CA SER A 180 1.23 2.71 2.84
C SER A 180 2.02 1.56 3.49
N TYR A 181 2.67 0.71 2.69
CA TYR A 181 3.43 -0.42 3.22
C TYR A 181 4.79 -0.02 3.81
N ALA A 182 5.42 1.04 3.32
CA ALA A 182 6.56 1.64 3.99
C ALA A 182 6.17 2.13 5.40
N LEU A 183 5.04 2.84 5.51
CA LEU A 183 4.54 3.32 6.79
C LEU A 183 4.15 2.17 7.73
N LEU A 184 3.45 1.14 7.24
CA LEU A 184 3.15 -0.07 8.01
C LEU A 184 4.43 -0.73 8.54
N THR A 185 5.46 -0.84 7.71
CA THR A 185 6.76 -1.41 8.12
C THR A 185 7.39 -0.58 9.23
N MET A 186 7.34 0.74 9.14
CA MET A 186 7.83 1.65 10.19
C MET A 186 7.04 1.50 11.49
N MET A 187 5.71 1.41 11.42
CA MET A 187 4.83 1.22 12.58
C MET A 187 5.12 -0.12 13.29
N VAL A 188 5.23 -1.21 12.53
CA VAL A 188 5.56 -2.54 13.07
C VAL A 188 6.95 -2.55 13.67
N ALA A 189 7.94 -1.94 13.01
CA ALA A 189 9.30 -1.82 13.53
C ALA A 189 9.32 -1.09 14.90
N GLN A 190 8.55 0.00 15.05
CA GLN A 190 8.47 0.72 16.31
C GLN A 190 7.92 -0.17 17.44
N VAL A 191 6.75 -0.80 17.24
CA VAL A 191 6.08 -1.58 18.30
C VAL A 191 6.78 -2.91 18.61
N THR A 192 7.74 -3.31 17.77
CA THR A 192 8.60 -4.49 17.98
C THR A 192 10.03 -4.12 18.40
N GLY A 193 10.36 -2.82 18.47
CA GLY A 193 11.69 -2.35 18.88
C GLY A 193 12.79 -2.61 17.85
N LEU A 194 12.44 -2.83 16.58
CA LEU A 194 13.37 -3.13 15.50
C LEU A 194 13.76 -1.86 14.72
N LYS A 195 14.91 -1.92 14.05
CA LYS A 195 15.35 -0.90 13.09
C LYS A 195 14.65 -1.11 11.74
N LEU A 196 14.69 -0.08 10.89
CA LEU A 196 14.15 -0.18 9.54
C LEU A 196 15.09 -0.97 8.62
N GLY A 197 14.52 -1.92 7.87
CA GLY A 197 15.14 -2.63 6.76
C GLY A 197 14.56 -2.15 5.42
N ASP A 198 14.17 -3.10 4.57
CA ASP A 198 13.67 -2.83 3.23
C ASP A 198 12.15 -2.99 3.13
N PHE A 199 11.52 -2.14 2.34
CA PHE A 199 10.25 -2.46 1.71
C PHE A 199 10.50 -3.03 0.30
N VAL A 200 10.01 -4.24 0.03
CA VAL A 200 10.10 -4.92 -1.27
C VAL A 200 8.70 -5.01 -1.87
N HIS A 201 8.52 -4.49 -3.07
CA HIS A 201 7.21 -4.43 -3.73
C HIS A 201 7.25 -5.30 -4.99
N THR A 202 6.54 -6.41 -4.96
CA THR A 202 6.40 -7.36 -6.07
C THR A 202 5.04 -7.17 -6.73
N LEU A 203 5.03 -6.94 -8.03
CA LEU A 203 3.83 -6.70 -8.83
C LEU A 203 3.55 -7.89 -9.74
N GLY A 204 2.28 -8.28 -9.83
CA GLY A 204 1.75 -9.21 -10.84
C GLY A 204 1.53 -8.48 -12.17
N ASP A 205 0.28 -8.22 -12.54
CA ASP A 205 -0.04 -7.36 -13.68
C ASP A 205 0.19 -5.89 -13.30
N ALA A 206 1.31 -5.32 -13.77
CA ALA A 206 1.67 -3.93 -13.57
C ALA A 206 1.35 -3.13 -14.84
N HIS A 207 0.43 -2.18 -14.74
CA HIS A 207 -0.15 -1.54 -15.90
C HIS A 207 -0.27 -0.01 -15.80
N LEU A 208 -0.26 0.60 -16.98
CA LEU A 208 -0.63 1.99 -17.21
C LEU A 208 -1.93 2.02 -18.01
N TYR A 209 -2.93 2.75 -17.52
CA TYR A 209 -4.13 3.00 -18.31
C TYR A 209 -3.80 3.91 -19.51
N LYS A 210 -4.41 3.64 -20.66
CA LYS A 210 -4.18 4.41 -21.89
C LYS A 210 -4.50 5.90 -21.71
N ASN A 211 -5.52 6.23 -20.92
CA ASN A 211 -5.88 7.61 -20.59
C ASN A 211 -4.94 8.31 -19.59
N HIS A 212 -3.85 7.64 -19.16
CA HIS A 212 -2.80 8.20 -18.30
C HIS A 212 -1.46 8.40 -19.02
N PHE A 213 -1.38 8.18 -20.34
CA PHE A 213 -0.10 8.23 -21.07
C PHE A 213 0.52 9.62 -21.11
N ASP A 214 -0.26 10.68 -21.34
CA ASP A 214 0.25 12.05 -21.34
C ASP A 214 0.77 12.46 -19.95
N GLN A 215 0.04 12.07 -18.91
CA GLN A 215 0.42 12.29 -17.52
C GLN A 215 1.69 11.52 -17.16
N THR A 216 1.84 10.31 -17.70
CA THR A 216 3.02 9.47 -17.54
C THR A 216 4.24 10.12 -18.20
N ALA A 217 4.12 10.55 -19.46
CA ALA A 217 5.19 11.24 -20.18
C ALA A 217 5.62 12.53 -19.45
N LEU A 218 4.66 13.30 -18.92
CA LEU A 218 4.94 14.48 -18.10
C LEU A 218 5.66 14.12 -16.80
N GLN A 219 5.30 13.01 -16.15
CA GLN A 219 5.96 12.59 -14.91
C GLN A 219 7.39 12.09 -15.17
N LEU A 220 7.63 11.41 -16.30
CA LEU A 220 8.93 10.90 -16.73
C LEU A 220 9.90 12.02 -17.13
N SER A 221 9.41 13.19 -17.55
CA SER A 221 10.27 14.35 -17.85
C SER A 221 10.77 15.11 -16.61
N ARG A 222 10.35 14.72 -15.40
CA ARG A 222 10.71 15.38 -14.14
C ARG A 222 11.80 14.62 -13.41
N GLU A 223 12.85 15.35 -13.06
CA GLU A 223 13.90 14.82 -12.18
C GLU A 223 13.36 14.54 -10.77
N PRO A 224 13.66 13.37 -10.17
CA PRO A 224 13.41 13.09 -8.76
C PRO A 224 14.05 14.14 -7.85
N ARG A 225 13.37 14.44 -6.73
CA ARG A 225 13.91 15.27 -5.64
C ARG A 225 14.30 14.37 -4.47
N PRO A 226 15.05 14.86 -3.47
CA PRO A 226 15.42 14.08 -2.30
C PRO A 226 14.21 13.41 -1.63
N LEU A 227 14.43 12.23 -1.06
CA LEU A 227 13.37 11.54 -0.31
C LEU A 227 13.01 12.34 0.95
N PRO A 228 11.72 12.48 1.27
CA PRO A 228 11.31 13.08 2.54
C PRO A 228 11.61 12.16 3.72
N LYS A 229 11.45 12.66 4.94
CA LYS A 229 11.55 11.87 6.17
C LYS A 229 10.18 11.78 6.85
N MET A 230 9.74 10.56 7.13
CA MET A 230 8.57 10.30 7.95
C MET A 230 9.01 10.20 9.42
N ILE A 231 8.50 11.11 10.25
CA ILE A 231 8.71 11.13 11.69
C ILE A 231 7.48 10.56 12.38
N ILE A 232 7.68 9.54 13.22
CA ILE A 232 6.66 9.04 14.12
C ILE A 232 6.89 9.69 15.48
N LYS A 233 6.07 10.68 15.82
CA LYS A 233 6.25 11.58 16.97
C LYS A 233 6.00 10.90 18.31
N ARG A 234 5.09 9.92 18.33
CA ARG A 234 4.67 9.24 19.55
C ARG A 234 5.05 7.76 19.50
N LYS A 235 5.74 7.32 20.54
CA LYS A 235 5.94 5.90 20.80
C LYS A 235 4.66 5.31 21.40
N VAL A 236 4.19 4.22 20.84
CA VAL A 236 3.03 3.45 21.29
C VAL A 236 3.41 1.99 21.51
N ASP A 237 2.66 1.30 22.37
CA ASP A 237 2.89 -0.10 22.71
C ASP A 237 2.12 -1.07 21.79
N SER A 238 0.97 -0.63 21.28
CA SER A 238 0.16 -1.37 20.30
C SER A 238 0.12 -0.64 18.96
N ILE A 239 0.16 -1.41 17.86
CA ILE A 239 0.02 -0.84 16.50
C ILE A 239 -1.36 -0.19 16.29
N PHE A 240 -2.35 -0.57 17.10
CA PHE A 240 -3.72 -0.05 16.99
C PHE A 240 -3.90 1.30 17.70
N ASP A 241 -2.91 1.74 18.47
CA ASP A 241 -2.98 3.01 19.21
C ASP A 241 -2.56 4.22 18.38
N PHE A 242 -1.98 4.00 17.19
CA PHE A 242 -1.53 5.09 16.32
C PHE A 242 -2.70 5.96 15.84
N LYS A 243 -2.44 7.26 15.77
CA LYS A 243 -3.36 8.28 15.28
C LYS A 243 -2.74 9.08 14.15
N PHE A 244 -3.56 9.78 13.38
CA PHE A 244 -3.10 10.57 12.25
C PHE A 244 -2.04 11.60 12.66
N GLU A 245 -2.25 12.27 13.79
CA GLU A 245 -1.36 13.27 14.34
C GLU A 245 -0.02 12.73 14.83
N ASP A 246 0.19 11.41 14.90
CA ASP A 246 1.48 10.84 15.28
C ASP A 246 2.50 10.88 14.13
N PHE A 247 2.04 11.13 12.90
CA PHE A 247 2.87 11.11 11.70
C PHE A 247 3.16 12.52 11.19
N GLU A 248 4.42 12.82 10.94
CA GLU A 248 4.86 14.08 10.35
C GLU A 248 5.81 13.80 9.19
N LEU A 249 5.46 14.30 8.00
CA LEU A 249 6.33 14.24 6.84
C LEU A 249 7.12 15.54 6.73
N THR A 250 8.44 15.43 6.86
CA THR A 250 9.38 16.54 6.74
C THR A 250 10.17 16.45 5.44
N GLU A 251 10.71 17.58 4.99
CA GLU A 251 11.57 17.64 3.79
C GLU A 251 10.88 17.19 2.49
N TYR A 252 9.54 17.19 2.45
CA TYR A 252 8.78 16.84 1.25
C TYR A 252 8.56 18.05 0.34
N ASP A 253 9.40 18.15 -0.68
CA ASP A 253 9.31 19.15 -1.74
C ASP A 253 8.95 18.48 -3.07
N PRO A 254 7.68 18.10 -3.33
CA PRO A 254 7.30 17.44 -4.57
C PRO A 254 7.13 18.44 -5.73
N HIS A 255 7.31 17.94 -6.96
CA HIS A 255 6.79 18.60 -8.14
C HIS A 255 5.25 18.72 -8.07
N PRO A 256 4.64 19.65 -8.84
CA PRO A 256 3.20 19.86 -8.84
C PRO A 256 2.38 18.58 -9.08
N ALA A 257 1.18 18.52 -8.52
CA ALA A 257 0.25 17.40 -8.74
C ALA A 257 -0.03 17.21 -10.24
N ILE A 258 -0.23 15.95 -10.65
CA ILE A 258 -0.69 15.60 -11.99
C ILE A 258 -2.05 14.93 -11.84
N LYS A 259 -3.10 15.56 -12.39
CA LYS A 259 -4.45 15.02 -12.33
C LYS A 259 -4.63 13.93 -13.40
N ALA A 260 -5.21 12.80 -13.00
CA ALA A 260 -5.62 11.75 -13.92
C ALA A 260 -6.97 11.16 -13.47
N PRO A 261 -7.87 10.81 -14.40
CA PRO A 261 -9.16 10.22 -14.08
C PRO A 261 -8.98 8.77 -13.59
N VAL A 262 -9.83 8.33 -12.65
CA VAL A 262 -9.88 6.91 -12.24
C VAL A 262 -10.57 6.10 -13.36
N ALA A 263 -10.03 4.93 -13.69
CA ALA A 263 -10.70 3.99 -14.57
C ALA A 263 -11.69 3.14 -13.75
N ILE A 264 -12.97 3.12 -14.13
CA ILE A 264 -14.05 2.44 -13.39
C ILE A 264 -14.52 1.22 -14.17
#